data_AF-A0A8D8U9J0-F1
#
_entry.id   AF-A0A8D8U9J0-F1
#
_cell.length_a   1.000
_cell.length_b   1.000
_cell.length_c   1.000
_cell.angle_alpha   90.00
_cell.angle_beta   90.00
_cell.angle_gamma   90.00
#
_symmetry.space_group_name_H-M   'P 1'
#
loop_
_entity.id
_entity.type
_entity.pdbx_description
1 polymer ?
#
loop_
_entity_poly.entity_id
_entity_poly.type
_entity_poly.pdbx_seq_one_letter_code
_entity_poly.pdbx_strand_id
1 'polypeptide(L)'
;MNFNGCEGCEMRQGHFLGKCVNNIYDEDEGLVKWFVEHGVLSTEVLCPRCNEPRKVLWSKNRFNCNNLRTINKRKTICGYQESVFQGTLFENSKVPMQTVAELACQWPMRPPPR
;
A
#
# COMPACT_ATOMS: atom_id res chain seq x y z
N MET A 1 -21.63 0.12 11.90
CA MET A 1 -20.53 0.13 10.92
C MET A 1 -20.49 -1.24 10.27
N ASN A 2 -21.03 -1.38 9.06
CA ASN A 2 -20.94 -2.62 8.30
C ASN A 2 -19.54 -2.73 7.70
N PHE A 3 -18.69 -3.56 8.29
CA PHE A 3 -17.32 -3.83 7.79
C PHE A 3 -17.29 -4.58 6.45
N ASN A 4 -18.44 -5.03 5.93
CA ASN A 4 -18.55 -5.87 4.73
C ASN A 4 -19.31 -5.21 3.57
N GLY A 5 -19.66 -3.93 3.68
CA GLY A 5 -20.38 -3.21 2.62
C GLY A 5 -19.41 -2.39 1.77
N CYS A 6 -18.85 -2.97 0.71
CA CYS A 6 -18.30 -2.18 -0.38
C CYS A 6 -19.44 -1.89 -1.37
N GLU A 7 -20.26 -0.88 -1.08
CA GLU A 7 -21.40 -0.48 -1.94
C GLU A 7 -20.96 0.27 -3.22
N GLY A 8 -19.72 0.06 -3.69
CA GLY A 8 -19.17 0.79 -4.84
C GLY A 8 -18.08 0.09 -5.65
N CYS A 9 -17.61 -1.10 -5.28
CA CYS A 9 -16.68 -1.87 -6.12
C CYS A 9 -17.41 -2.99 -6.87
N GLU A 10 -18.10 -2.67 -7.97
CA GLU A 10 -18.49 -3.68 -8.96
C GLU A 10 -17.30 -4.06 -9.86
N MET A 11 -16.17 -4.45 -9.27
CA MET A 11 -15.05 -4.91 -10.07
C MET A 11 -15.23 -6.38 -10.45
N ARG A 12 -15.51 -6.62 -11.73
CA ARG A 12 -15.52 -7.98 -12.27
C ARG A 12 -14.12 -8.56 -12.23
N GLN A 13 -14.02 -9.85 -11.92
CA GLN A 13 -12.75 -10.58 -11.84
C GLN A 13 -11.88 -10.43 -13.09
N GLY A 14 -12.46 -10.54 -14.29
CA GLY A 14 -11.72 -10.36 -15.55
C GLY A 14 -11.13 -8.96 -15.71
N HIS A 15 -11.74 -7.94 -15.10
CA HIS A 15 -11.21 -6.58 -15.07
C HIS A 15 -10.02 -6.47 -14.11
N PHE A 16 -10.11 -7.08 -12.92
CA PHE A 16 -9.00 -7.14 -11.97
C PHE A 16 -7.80 -7.90 -12.56
N LEU A 17 -8.02 -9.10 -13.10
CA LEU A 17 -6.98 -9.89 -13.77
C LEU A 17 -6.44 -9.15 -15.00
N GLY A 18 -7.27 -8.46 -15.77
CA GLY A 18 -6.79 -7.61 -16.86
C GLY A 18 -5.85 -6.50 -16.39
N LYS A 19 -6.08 -5.91 -15.21
CA LYS A 19 -5.19 -4.90 -14.62
C LYS A 19 -3.92 -5.49 -14.00
N CYS A 20 -4.00 -6.67 -13.41
CA CYS A 20 -2.85 -7.34 -12.78
C CYS A 20 -1.96 -8.08 -13.80
N VAL A 21 -2.54 -8.67 -14.85
CA VAL A 21 -1.84 -9.59 -15.78
C VAL A 21 -1.47 -8.93 -17.11
N ASN A 22 -2.27 -7.96 -17.59
CA ASN A 22 -2.08 -7.36 -18.93
C ASN A 22 -1.49 -5.93 -18.92
N ASN A 23 -0.89 -5.47 -17.83
CA ASN A 23 -0.23 -4.16 -17.83
C ASN A 23 1.09 -4.23 -18.62
N ILE A 24 0.98 -3.81 -19.88
CA ILE A 24 2.02 -3.57 -20.89
C ILE A 24 2.91 -2.33 -20.54
N TYR A 25 2.93 -1.90 -19.28
CA TYR A 25 3.71 -0.76 -18.79
C TYR A 25 4.44 -1.17 -17.52
N ASP A 26 5.74 -0.85 -17.44
CA ASP A 26 6.71 -1.15 -16.37
C ASP A 26 6.05 -1.69 -15.08
N GLU A 27 6.26 -3.00 -14.84
CA GLU A 27 5.37 -3.96 -14.16
C GLU A 27 4.92 -3.58 -12.73
N ASP A 28 5.62 -2.67 -12.03
CA ASP A 28 5.32 -2.33 -10.64
C ASP A 28 4.60 -0.97 -10.48
N GLU A 29 4.88 0.04 -11.30
CA GLU A 29 4.34 1.40 -11.09
C GLU A 29 2.82 1.46 -11.34
N GLY A 30 2.35 0.77 -12.38
CA GLY A 30 0.93 0.72 -12.73
C GLY A 30 0.09 0.04 -11.66
N LEU A 31 0.62 -1.01 -11.05
CA LEU A 31 -0.07 -1.78 -10.01
C LEU A 31 -0.10 -1.04 -8.68
N VAL A 32 1.00 -0.38 -8.31
CA VAL A 32 1.05 0.51 -7.13
C VAL A 32 0.03 1.63 -7.25
N LYS A 33 -0.05 2.30 -8.41
CA LYS A 33 -1.05 3.35 -8.66
C LYS A 33 -2.47 2.81 -8.51
N TRP A 34 -2.75 1.64 -9.08
CA TRP A 34 -4.06 1.01 -8.96
C TRP A 34 -4.43 0.71 -7.49
N PHE A 35 -3.48 0.21 -6.69
CA PHE A 35 -3.71 -0.05 -5.27
C PHE A 35 -3.94 1.23 -4.46
N VAL A 36 -3.32 2.34 -4.83
CA VAL A 36 -3.59 3.65 -4.22
C VAL A 36 -5.00 4.13 -4.54
N GLU A 37 -5.40 4.06 -5.82
CA GLU A 37 -6.74 4.49 -6.27
C GLU A 37 -7.86 3.71 -5.57
N HIS A 38 -7.62 2.45 -5.23
CA HIS A 38 -8.60 1.57 -4.56
C HIS A 38 -8.41 1.52 -3.03
N GLY A 39 -7.55 2.37 -2.46
CA GLY A 39 -7.37 2.48 -1.00
C GLY A 39 -6.64 1.31 -0.34
N VAL A 40 -5.99 0.44 -1.10
CA VAL A 40 -5.16 -0.67 -0.58
C VAL A 40 -3.83 -0.12 -0.04
N LEU A 41 -3.27 0.90 -0.67
CA LEU A 41 -2.07 1.60 -0.21
C LEU A 41 -2.43 3.03 0.22
N SER A 42 -1.93 3.43 1.38
CA SER A 42 -2.14 4.78 1.90
C SER A 42 -1.21 5.78 1.20
N THR A 43 -1.70 6.99 0.95
CA THR A 43 -0.90 8.12 0.42
C THR A 43 -0.33 9.00 1.52
N GLU A 44 -0.84 8.82 2.75
CA GLU A 44 -0.49 9.61 3.92
C GLU A 44 -0.48 8.75 5.18
N VAL A 45 0.48 8.99 6.07
CA VAL A 45 0.53 8.40 7.42
C VAL A 45 0.82 9.46 8.47
N LEU A 46 0.40 9.22 9.71
CA LEU A 46 0.85 10.01 10.84
C LEU A 46 2.21 9.52 11.31
N CYS A 47 3.20 10.42 11.35
CA CYS A 47 4.49 10.07 11.94
C CYS A 47 4.30 9.77 13.44
N PRO A 48 4.67 8.58 13.95
CA PRO A 48 4.42 8.19 15.35
C PRO A 48 5.25 9.02 16.34
N ARG A 49 6.32 9.66 15.87
CA ARG A 49 7.13 10.56 16.68
C ARG A 49 6.60 11.99 16.64
N CYS A 50 6.09 12.43 15.49
CA CYS A 50 5.65 13.82 15.26
C CYS A 50 4.18 14.09 15.41
N ASN A 51 3.36 13.05 15.35
CA ASN A 51 1.92 13.16 15.23
C ASN A 51 1.51 14.15 14.12
N GLU A 52 2.32 14.22 13.07
CA GLU A 52 2.10 15.07 11.91
C GLU A 52 1.96 14.19 10.67
N PRO A 53 1.03 14.54 9.77
CA PRO A 53 0.82 13.80 8.54
C PRO A 53 2.05 13.88 7.63
N ARG A 54 2.35 12.77 6.96
CA ARG A 54 3.42 12.64 5.97
C ARG A 54 2.87 12.00 4.73
N LYS A 55 3.06 12.68 3.60
CA LYS A 55 2.79 12.11 2.29
C LYS A 55 3.89 11.13 1.91
N VAL A 56 3.51 10.12 1.15
CA VAL A 56 4.42 9.15 0.56
C VAL A 56 5.38 9.82 -0.43
N LEU A 57 6.63 9.39 -0.38
CA LEU A 57 7.65 9.69 -1.37
C LEU A 57 7.71 8.54 -2.37
N TRP A 58 6.97 8.67 -3.48
CA TRP A 58 6.81 7.60 -4.49
C TRP A 58 8.12 7.15 -5.12
N SER A 59 9.11 8.03 -5.28
CA SER A 59 10.43 7.66 -5.79
C SER A 59 11.17 6.62 -4.94
N LYS A 60 10.72 6.41 -3.69
CA LYS A 60 11.28 5.40 -2.76
C LYS A 60 10.22 4.50 -2.15
N ASN A 61 8.95 4.63 -2.55
CA ASN A 61 7.80 3.92 -1.96
C ASN A 61 7.78 3.96 -0.41
N ARG A 62 8.07 5.14 0.17
CA ARG A 62 8.25 5.30 1.63
C ARG A 62 7.69 6.61 2.16
N PHE A 63 7.26 6.60 3.40
CA PHE A 63 7.03 7.80 4.21
C PHE A 63 8.35 8.22 4.87
N ASN A 64 8.62 9.53 4.89
CA ASN A 64 9.78 10.06 5.60
C ASN A 64 9.40 11.31 6.40
N CYS A 65 9.78 11.34 7.66
CA CYS A 65 9.64 12.49 8.53
C CYS A 65 10.99 13.14 8.82
N ASN A 66 11.20 14.32 8.24
CA ASN A 66 12.40 15.14 8.43
C ASN A 66 12.16 16.38 9.31
N ASN A 67 11.13 16.36 10.16
CA ASN A 67 10.86 17.50 11.04
C ASN A 67 12.02 17.75 12.01
N LEU A 68 12.38 19.02 12.14
CA LEU A 68 13.34 19.49 13.12
C LEU A 68 12.68 19.63 14.48
N ARG A 69 13.38 19.19 15.51
CA ARG A 69 12.94 19.20 16.91
C ARG A 69 14.10 19.59 17.79
N THR A 70 13.82 20.17 18.94
CA THR A 70 14.86 20.44 19.94
C THR A 70 14.76 19.40 21.05
N ILE A 71 15.81 18.58 21.20
CA ILE A 71 15.95 17.59 22.28
C ILE A 71 17.21 17.97 23.05
N ASN A 72 17.11 18.17 24.36
CA ASN A 72 18.26 18.54 25.22
C ASN A 72 19.09 19.71 24.68
N LYS A 73 18.41 20.80 24.27
CA LYS A 73 19.02 22.02 23.67
C LYS A 73 19.74 21.80 22.32
N ARG A 74 19.67 20.60 21.73
CA ARG A 74 20.22 20.31 20.40
C ARG A 74 19.08 20.16 19.39
N LYS A 75 19.26 20.73 18.19
CA LYS A 75 18.35 20.50 17.07
C LYS A 75 18.62 19.10 16.50
N THR A 76 17.58 18.30 16.37
CA THR A 76 17.60 16.92 15.89
C THR A 76 16.48 16.72 14.89
N ILE A 77 16.74 15.96 13.82
CA ILE A 77 15.73 15.60 12.82
C ILE A 77 15.02 14.32 13.28
N CYS A 78 13.70 14.24 13.12
CA CYS A 78 12.91 13.07 13.52
C CYS A 78 13.42 11.75 12.93
N GLY A 79 13.78 11.74 11.64
CA GLY A 79 14.37 10.60 10.94
C GLY A 79 13.49 9.35 10.88
N TYR A 80 12.18 9.49 11.10
CA TYR A 80 11.26 8.35 10.99
C TYR A 80 11.03 8.02 9.52
N GLN A 81 11.09 6.74 9.18
CA GLN A 81 10.85 6.22 7.85
C GLN A 81 10.03 4.94 7.94
N GLU A 82 9.13 4.75 6.98
CA GLU A 82 8.26 3.58 6.89
C GLU A 82 7.98 3.27 5.41
N SER A 83 7.83 1.98 5.08
CA SER A 83 7.45 1.55 3.74
C SER A 83 5.98 1.86 3.47
N VAL A 84 5.62 2.22 2.24
CA VAL A 84 4.21 2.30 1.83
C VAL A 84 3.50 0.94 1.94
N PHE A 85 4.27 -0.15 1.93
CA PHE A 85 3.78 -1.52 2.06
C PHE A 85 3.69 -1.99 3.52
N GLN A 86 4.06 -1.17 4.49
CA GLN A 86 3.99 -1.54 5.91
C GLN A 86 2.55 -1.91 6.29
N GLY A 87 2.36 -3.05 6.97
CA GLY A 87 1.05 -3.55 7.36
C GLY A 87 0.23 -4.18 6.23
N THR A 88 0.83 -4.36 5.04
CA THR A 88 0.19 -5.02 3.90
C THR A 88 0.78 -6.41 3.65
N LEU A 89 0.12 -7.21 2.79
CA LEU A 89 0.65 -8.49 2.33
C LEU A 89 1.95 -8.37 1.52
N PHE A 90 2.30 -7.15 1.08
CA PHE A 90 3.53 -6.89 0.34
C PHE A 90 4.72 -6.58 1.27
N GLU A 91 4.48 -6.41 2.58
CA GLU A 91 5.54 -6.12 3.54
C GLU A 91 6.54 -7.28 3.61
N ASN A 92 7.83 -6.99 3.34
CA ASN A 92 8.91 -7.98 3.32
C ASN A 92 8.68 -9.18 2.37
N SER A 93 7.73 -9.08 1.44
CA SER A 93 7.44 -10.12 0.47
C SER A 93 8.60 -10.24 -0.54
N LYS A 94 9.07 -11.47 -0.75
CA LYS A 94 9.92 -11.81 -1.91
C LYS A 94 9.10 -12.16 -3.16
N VAL A 95 7.79 -12.31 -2.98
CA VAL A 95 6.84 -12.62 -4.04
C VAL A 95 6.49 -11.33 -4.77
N PRO A 96 6.56 -11.31 -6.12
CA PRO A 96 6.16 -10.15 -6.90
C PRO A 96 4.74 -9.70 -6.54
N MET A 97 4.54 -8.38 -6.55
CA MET A 97 3.27 -7.77 -6.18
C MET A 97 2.11 -8.29 -7.05
N GLN A 98 2.38 -8.49 -8.34
CA GLN A 98 1.45 -9.12 -9.28
C GLN A 98 1.02 -10.52 -8.83
N THR A 99 1.96 -11.39 -8.45
CA THR A 99 1.65 -12.75 -7.99
C THR A 99 0.80 -12.74 -6.72
N VAL A 100 1.06 -11.82 -5.80
CA VAL A 100 0.22 -11.65 -4.59
C VAL A 100 -1.19 -11.19 -4.97
N ALA A 101 -1.31 -10.26 -5.92
CA ALA A 101 -2.60 -9.78 -6.42
C ALA A 101 -3.40 -10.91 -7.10
N GLU A 102 -2.75 -11.71 -7.94
CA GLU A 102 -3.34 -12.89 -8.57
C GLU A 102 -3.82 -13.89 -7.50
N LEU A 103 -3.00 -14.19 -6.50
CA LEU A 103 -3.38 -15.07 -5.41
C LEU A 103 -4.60 -14.54 -4.65
N ALA A 104 -4.63 -13.24 -4.32
CA ALA A 104 -5.75 -12.61 -3.65
C ALA A 104 -7.06 -12.69 -4.48
N CYS A 105 -6.96 -12.59 -5.81
CA CYS A 105 -8.08 -12.78 -6.72
C CYS A 105 -8.58 -14.23 -6.77
N GLN A 106 -7.65 -15.19 -6.71
CA GLN A 106 -7.98 -16.62 -6.78
C GLN A 106 -8.51 -17.18 -5.46
N TRP A 107 -8.08 -16.61 -4.32
CA TRP A 107 -8.45 -17.05 -2.98
C TRP A 107 -9.97 -17.21 -2.74
N PRO A 108 -10.83 -16.22 -3.04
CA PRO A 108 -12.28 -16.33 -2.82
C PRO A 108 -12.96 -17.35 -3.73
N MET A 109 -12.33 -17.79 -4.82
CA MET A 109 -12.92 -18.79 -5.72
C MET A 109 -12.68 -20.23 -5.25
N ARG A 110 -11.81 -20.43 -4.26
CA ARG A 110 -11.54 -21.77 -3.76
C ARG A 110 -12.78 -22.24 -2.99
N PRO A 111 -13.19 -23.51 -3.17
CA PRO A 111 -14.25 -24.07 -2.34
C PRO A 111 -13.86 -23.94 -0.86
N PRO A 112 -14.84 -23.72 0.05
CA PRO A 112 -14.54 -23.62 1.47
C PRO A 112 -13.81 -24.88 1.94
N PRO A 113 -12.83 -24.75 2.86
CA PRO A 113 -12.16 -25.91 3.43
C PRO A 113 -13.21 -26.85 4.06
N ARG A 114 -13.03 -28.16 3.81
CA ARG A 114 -13.89 -29.22 4.36
C ARG A 114 -13.62 -29.43 5.84
#